data_AF-A0A7W0V2H3-F1
#
_entry.id   AF-A0A7W0V2H3-F1
#
_cell.length_a   1.000
_cell.length_b   1.000
_cell.length_c   1.000
_cell.angle_alpha   90.00
_cell.angle_beta   90.00
_cell.angle_gamma   90.00
#
_symmetry.space_group_name_H-M   'P 1'
#
loop_
_entity.id
_entity.type
_entity.pdbx_description
1 polymer ?
#
loop_
_entity_poly.entity_id
_entity_poly.type
_entity_poly.pdbx_seq_one_letter_code
_entity_poly.pdbx_strand_id
1 'polypeptide(L)'
;MFSRNITGKGERGTAIVEFAIVGTFFFTMLFGTLELGRLLWVHNELANASRRAARYAVTHPADAFGDAARIAVYGKLDADARPVVPGLTVADVEVTSSSSQYGYGMNNGTVTVTINYTFTYVVPLIGTYVELSPYTTVLPVESSGCENFVNGADPCASS
;
A
#
# COMPACT_ATOMS: atom_id res chain seq x y z
N MET A 1 19.49 -34.81 69.42
CA MET A 1 19.69 -35.22 68.02
C MET A 1 18.72 -34.40 67.17
N PHE A 2 19.15 -33.26 66.62
CA PHE A 2 18.28 -32.33 65.90
C PHE A 2 18.30 -32.64 64.41
N SER A 3 17.21 -33.22 63.91
CA SER A 3 16.97 -33.38 62.47
C SER A 3 16.29 -32.12 61.95
N ARG A 4 16.96 -31.37 61.06
CA ARG A 4 16.36 -30.25 60.32
C ARG A 4 15.98 -30.76 58.93
N ASN A 5 14.69 -30.95 58.70
CA ASN A 5 14.13 -31.14 57.36
C ASN A 5 14.06 -29.79 56.67
N ILE A 6 14.91 -29.57 55.66
CA ILE A 6 14.84 -28.40 54.79
C ILE A 6 14.02 -28.82 53.57
N THR A 7 12.72 -28.54 53.59
CA THR A 7 11.82 -28.83 52.47
C THR A 7 12.06 -27.80 51.36
N GLY A 8 12.74 -28.20 50.28
CA GLY A 8 12.89 -27.43 49.05
C GLY A 8 11.55 -27.26 48.35
N LYS A 9 10.78 -26.23 48.73
CA LYS A 9 9.42 -25.97 48.23
C LYS A 9 9.27 -24.65 47.47
N GLY A 10 10.39 -24.06 47.00
CA GLY A 10 10.42 -22.75 46.33
C GLY A 10 10.90 -22.74 44.87
N GLU A 11 11.70 -23.71 44.42
CA GLU A 11 12.40 -23.60 43.13
C GLU A 11 11.49 -23.69 41.90
N ARG A 12 10.40 -24.47 41.97
CA ARG A 12 9.48 -24.65 40.83
C ARG A 12 8.63 -23.41 40.52
N GLY A 13 8.31 -22.60 41.53
CA GLY A 13 7.53 -21.36 41.36
C GLY A 13 8.38 -20.23 40.78
N THR A 14 9.63 -20.12 41.23
CA THR A 14 10.58 -19.10 40.77
C THR A 14 10.91 -19.23 39.29
N ALA A 15 11.11 -20.46 38.79
CA ALA A 15 11.40 -20.71 37.37
C ALA A 15 10.28 -20.22 36.42
N ILE A 16 9.01 -20.33 36.85
CA ILE A 16 7.87 -19.83 36.06
C ILE A 16 7.88 -18.30 35.99
N VAL A 17 8.24 -17.62 37.09
CA VAL A 17 8.32 -16.16 37.13
C VAL A 17 9.47 -15.63 36.27
N GLU A 18 10.64 -16.27 36.34
CA GLU A 18 11.79 -15.93 35.49
C GLU A 18 11.44 -16.09 34.00
N PHE A 19 10.81 -17.20 33.64
CA PHE A 19 10.35 -17.43 32.27
C PHE A 19 9.31 -16.39 31.83
N ALA A 20 8.38 -16.00 32.70
CA ALA A 20 7.36 -15.01 32.36
C ALA A 20 7.97 -13.64 32.03
N ILE A 21 8.98 -13.21 32.78
CA ILE A 21 9.66 -11.91 32.54
C ILE A 21 10.43 -11.95 31.22
N VAL A 22 11.25 -12.98 31.01
CA VAL A 22 12.05 -13.13 29.78
C VAL A 22 11.13 -13.33 28.57
N GLY A 23 10.09 -14.15 28.71
CA GLY A 23 9.09 -14.40 27.68
C GLY A 23 8.34 -13.13 27.29
N THR A 24 7.92 -12.31 28.26
CA THR A 24 7.26 -11.02 27.98
C THR A 24 8.15 -10.11 27.15
N PHE A 25 9.43 -9.97 27.54
CA PHE A 25 10.39 -9.17 26.78
C PHE A 25 10.61 -9.72 25.36
N PHE A 26 10.79 -11.04 25.24
CA PHE A 26 10.98 -11.72 23.97
C PHE A 26 9.79 -11.54 23.02
N PHE A 27 8.56 -11.76 23.48
CA PHE A 27 7.36 -11.59 22.65
C PHE A 27 7.13 -10.12 22.29
N THR A 28 7.43 -9.19 23.18
CA THR A 28 7.33 -7.75 22.90
C THR A 28 8.27 -7.37 21.74
N MET A 29 9.52 -7.83 21.78
CA MET A 29 10.49 -7.59 20.71
C MET A 29 10.09 -8.29 19.41
N LEU A 30 9.60 -9.53 19.49
CA LEU A 30 9.12 -10.30 18.34
C LEU A 30 7.97 -9.58 17.63
N PHE A 31 6.91 -9.21 18.35
CA PHE A 31 5.78 -8.48 17.76
C PHE A 31 6.18 -7.09 17.25
N GLY A 32 7.07 -6.40 17.96
CA GLY A 32 7.62 -5.12 17.51
C GLY A 32 8.33 -5.23 16.17
N THR A 33 9.23 -6.21 15.98
CA THR A 33 9.90 -6.41 14.70
C THR A 33 8.94 -6.84 13.58
N LEU A 34 7.94 -7.67 13.89
CA LEU A 34 6.92 -8.09 12.90
C LEU A 34 6.08 -6.91 12.40
N GLU A 35 5.63 -6.01 13.29
CA GLU A 35 4.88 -4.83 12.89
C GLU A 35 5.72 -3.86 12.05
N LEU A 36 6.98 -3.64 12.42
CA LEU A 36 7.90 -2.81 11.64
C LEU A 36 8.17 -3.42 10.25
N GLY A 37 8.36 -4.74 10.17
CA GLY A 37 8.52 -5.43 8.89
C GLY A 37 7.30 -5.28 7.99
N ARG A 38 6.09 -5.41 8.56
CA ARG A 38 4.84 -5.21 7.82
C ARG A 38 4.67 -3.77 7.34
N LEU A 39 5.01 -2.78 8.19
CA LEU A 39 4.96 -1.37 7.82
C LEU A 39 5.87 -1.05 6.64
N LEU A 40 7.11 -1.56 6.66
CA LEU A 40 8.06 -1.39 5.55
C LEU A 40 7.59 -2.07 4.27
N TRP A 41 6.98 -3.25 4.37
CA TRP A 41 6.39 -3.92 3.21
C TRP A 41 5.24 -3.07 2.61
N VAL A 42 4.32 -2.57 3.44
CA VAL A 42 3.22 -1.71 2.98
C VAL A 42 3.74 -0.43 2.32
N HIS A 43 4.77 0.20 2.89
CA HIS A 43 5.38 1.41 2.32
C HIS A 43 5.89 1.17 0.89
N ASN A 44 6.61 0.07 0.67
CA ASN A 44 7.12 -0.28 -0.66
C ASN A 44 5.99 -0.64 -1.63
N GLU A 45 4.96 -1.36 -1.16
CA GLU A 45 3.85 -1.76 -2.00
C GLU A 45 2.99 -0.57 -2.44
N LEU A 46 2.74 0.40 -1.56
CA LEU A 46 2.04 1.66 -1.89
C LEU A 46 2.81 2.48 -2.94
N ALA A 47 4.12 2.59 -2.80
CA ALA A 47 4.97 3.28 -3.78
C ALA A 47 4.98 2.57 -5.14
N ASN A 48 4.94 1.24 -5.17
CA ASN A 48 4.82 0.49 -6.41
C ASN A 48 3.42 0.58 -7.02
N ALA A 49 2.38 0.57 -6.19
CA ALA A 49 0.99 0.76 -6.60
C ALA A 49 0.77 2.11 -7.29
N SER A 50 1.23 3.21 -6.70
CA SER A 50 1.09 4.55 -7.29
C SER A 50 1.78 4.64 -8.65
N ARG A 51 2.97 4.04 -8.79
CA ARG A 51 3.70 3.99 -10.07
C ARG A 51 3.00 3.15 -11.13
N ARG A 52 2.46 1.99 -10.77
CA ARG A 52 1.71 1.13 -11.70
C ARG A 52 0.46 1.83 -12.22
N ALA A 53 -0.29 2.46 -11.32
CA ALA A 53 -1.48 3.23 -11.67
C ALA A 53 -1.15 4.44 -12.54
N ALA A 54 -0.09 5.20 -12.20
CA ALA A 54 0.34 6.34 -12.98
C ALA A 54 0.75 5.94 -14.41
N ARG A 55 1.52 4.84 -14.57
CA ARG A 55 1.89 4.33 -15.90
C ARG A 55 0.68 3.92 -16.75
N TYR A 56 -0.33 3.32 -16.12
CA TYR A 56 -1.56 3.00 -16.82
C TYR A 56 -2.30 4.28 -17.24
N ALA A 57 -2.49 5.22 -16.30
CA ALA A 57 -3.23 6.45 -16.54
C ALA A 57 -2.57 7.39 -17.57
N VAL A 58 -1.24 7.33 -17.72
CA VAL A 58 -0.48 8.12 -18.71
C VAL A 58 -0.82 7.76 -20.16
N THR A 59 -1.28 6.53 -20.43
CA THR A 59 -1.56 6.03 -21.78
C THR A 59 -3.05 5.91 -22.10
N HIS A 60 -3.91 6.16 -21.10
CA HIS A 60 -5.34 5.98 -21.18
C HIS A 60 -6.10 7.30 -20.99
N PRO A 61 -7.28 7.44 -21.62
CA PRO A 61 -8.13 8.61 -21.42
C PRO A 61 -8.69 8.70 -19.98
N ALA A 62 -9.16 9.89 -19.59
CA ALA A 62 -9.57 10.19 -18.21
C ALA A 62 -10.81 9.41 -17.73
N ASP A 63 -11.66 8.96 -18.64
CA ASP A 63 -12.77 8.05 -18.35
C ASP A 63 -12.28 6.69 -17.82
N ALA A 64 -11.05 6.29 -18.16
CA ALA A 64 -10.40 5.09 -17.64
C ALA A 64 -9.61 5.33 -16.34
N PHE A 65 -9.69 6.50 -15.68
CA PHE A 65 -8.99 6.71 -14.40
C PHE A 65 -9.53 5.85 -13.26
N GLY A 66 -10.81 5.44 -13.32
CA GLY A 66 -11.34 4.43 -12.42
C GLY A 66 -10.59 3.10 -12.52
N ASP A 67 -10.09 2.75 -13.70
CA ASP A 67 -9.30 1.54 -13.96
C ASP A 67 -7.88 1.68 -13.40
N ALA A 68 -7.28 2.87 -13.53
CA ALA A 68 -5.99 3.18 -12.91
C ALA A 68 -6.06 3.06 -11.38
N ALA A 69 -7.14 3.55 -10.76
CA ALA A 69 -7.37 3.41 -9.33
C ALA A 69 -7.54 1.94 -8.93
N ARG A 70 -8.27 1.13 -9.71
CA ARG A 70 -8.35 -0.33 -9.48
C ARG A 70 -6.98 -1.00 -9.61
N ILE A 71 -6.15 -0.61 -10.57
CA ILE A 71 -4.79 -1.15 -10.71
C ILE A 71 -3.91 -0.77 -9.51
N ALA A 72 -4.06 0.43 -8.95
CA ALA A 72 -3.36 0.80 -7.72
C ALA A 72 -3.72 -0.16 -6.57
N VAL A 73 -5.01 -0.43 -6.39
CA VAL A 73 -5.53 -1.20 -5.25
C VAL A 73 -5.32 -2.70 -5.41
N TYR A 74 -5.55 -3.23 -6.60
CA TYR A 74 -5.63 -4.68 -6.85
C TYR A 74 -4.44 -5.21 -7.66
N GLY A 75 -3.63 -4.33 -8.25
CA GLY A 75 -2.56 -4.70 -9.18
C GLY A 75 -3.05 -5.14 -10.57
N LYS A 76 -4.37 -5.17 -10.79
CA LYS A 76 -5.04 -5.59 -12.03
C LYS A 76 -6.44 -5.00 -12.12
N LEU A 77 -7.09 -5.16 -13.27
CA LEU A 77 -8.40 -4.57 -13.57
C LEU A 77 -9.58 -5.31 -12.91
N ASP A 78 -9.36 -6.53 -12.42
CA ASP A 78 -10.39 -7.35 -11.77
C ASP A 78 -10.86 -6.72 -10.45
N ALA A 79 -12.14 -6.33 -10.38
CA ALA A 79 -12.74 -5.77 -9.17
C ALA A 79 -12.91 -6.79 -8.02
N ASP A 80 -12.91 -8.10 -8.34
CA ASP A 80 -13.02 -9.20 -7.36
C ASP A 80 -11.65 -9.62 -6.77
N ALA A 81 -10.58 -8.91 -7.12
CA ALA A 81 -9.26 -9.19 -6.61
C ALA A 81 -9.11 -8.76 -5.14
N ARG A 82 -8.25 -9.46 -4.41
CA ARG A 82 -7.85 -9.00 -3.07
C ARG A 82 -6.95 -7.77 -3.21
N PRO A 83 -7.13 -6.74 -2.36
CA PRO A 83 -6.27 -5.57 -2.42
C PRO A 83 -4.82 -5.96 -2.09
N VAL A 84 -3.86 -5.33 -2.77
CA VAL A 84 -2.42 -5.60 -2.59
C VAL A 84 -1.96 -5.23 -1.18
N VAL A 85 -2.63 -4.26 -0.57
CA VAL A 85 -2.45 -3.86 0.83
C VAL A 85 -3.78 -4.04 1.58
N PRO A 86 -3.81 -4.73 2.73
CA PRO A 86 -5.03 -4.88 3.51
C PRO A 86 -5.61 -3.52 3.93
N GLY A 87 -6.90 -3.29 3.70
CA GLY A 87 -7.58 -2.05 4.06
C GLY A 87 -7.44 -0.92 3.03
N LEU A 88 -6.65 -1.10 1.97
CA LEU A 88 -6.61 -0.18 0.85
C LEU A 88 -7.84 -0.38 -0.05
N THR A 89 -8.52 0.71 -0.39
CA THR A 89 -9.72 0.71 -1.23
C THR A 89 -9.57 1.68 -2.40
N VAL A 90 -10.48 1.59 -3.38
CA VAL A 90 -10.45 2.50 -4.55
C VAL A 90 -10.76 3.95 -4.15
N ALA A 91 -11.48 4.15 -3.04
CA ALA A 91 -11.78 5.49 -2.50
C ALA A 91 -10.54 6.20 -1.94
N ASP A 92 -9.50 5.45 -1.61
CA ASP A 92 -8.23 5.96 -1.07
C ASP A 92 -7.28 6.47 -2.17
N VAL A 93 -7.63 6.22 -3.43
CA VAL A 93 -6.80 6.54 -4.59
C VAL A 93 -7.44 7.66 -5.39
N GLU A 94 -6.72 8.78 -5.49
CA GLU A 94 -7.10 9.92 -6.30
C GLU A 94 -6.22 9.98 -7.56
N VAL A 95 -6.85 10.07 -8.72
CA VAL A 95 -6.16 10.23 -10.02
C VAL A 95 -6.62 11.53 -10.64
N THR A 96 -5.71 12.48 -10.78
CA THR A 96 -5.97 13.80 -11.36
C THR A 96 -5.05 14.07 -12.53
N SER A 97 -5.45 14.99 -13.38
CA SER A 97 -4.71 15.41 -14.56
C SER A 97 -4.74 16.93 -14.70
N SER A 98 -3.64 17.49 -15.20
CA SER A 98 -3.47 18.95 -15.30
C SER A 98 -4.10 19.59 -16.55
N SER A 99 -4.60 18.79 -17.50
CA SER A 99 -5.21 19.26 -18.76
C SER A 99 -6.66 18.81 -18.83
N SER A 100 -7.56 19.65 -19.34
CA SER A 100 -9.00 19.32 -19.49
C SER A 100 -9.34 18.64 -20.83
N GLN A 101 -8.34 18.49 -21.71
CA GLN A 101 -8.47 17.87 -23.03
C GLN A 101 -7.94 16.44 -22.95
N TYR A 102 -8.86 15.48 -22.92
CA TYR A 102 -8.57 14.06 -22.82
C TYR A 102 -8.92 13.40 -24.14
N GLY A 103 -7.91 12.87 -24.83
CA GLY A 103 -8.08 12.21 -26.11
C GLY A 103 -6.83 11.44 -26.50
N TYR A 104 -7.02 10.31 -27.17
CA TYR A 104 -5.93 9.52 -27.74
C TYR A 104 -5.00 10.41 -28.56
N GLY A 105 -3.72 10.45 -28.19
CA GLY A 105 -2.68 11.15 -28.96
C GLY A 105 -2.39 12.61 -28.58
N MET A 106 -3.06 13.18 -27.57
CA MET A 106 -2.71 14.51 -27.07
C MET A 106 -1.65 14.41 -25.95
N ASN A 107 -0.37 14.59 -26.29
CA ASN A 107 0.75 14.68 -25.34
C ASN A 107 0.69 15.99 -24.52
N ASN A 108 -0.42 16.28 -23.86
CA ASN A 108 -0.59 17.53 -23.14
C ASN A 108 -1.07 17.29 -21.71
N GLY A 109 -0.22 17.65 -20.76
CA GLY A 109 -0.51 17.59 -19.34
C GLY A 109 0.23 16.48 -18.59
N THR A 110 -0.05 16.44 -17.29
CA THR A 110 0.58 15.57 -16.33
C THR A 110 -0.49 14.83 -15.55
N VAL A 111 -0.33 13.52 -15.39
CA VAL A 111 -1.18 12.72 -14.51
C VAL A 111 -0.53 12.64 -13.14
N THR A 112 -1.33 12.88 -12.11
CA THR A 112 -0.95 12.76 -10.71
C THR A 112 -1.80 11.70 -10.05
N VAL A 113 -1.17 10.66 -9.53
CA VAL A 113 -1.82 9.63 -8.71
C VAL A 113 -1.40 9.83 -7.27
N THR A 114 -2.38 10.01 -6.39
CA THR A 114 -2.20 10.18 -4.95
C THR A 114 -2.92 9.06 -4.20
N ILE A 115 -2.21 8.37 -3.32
CA ILE A 115 -2.77 7.31 -2.46
C ILE A 115 -2.71 7.77 -1.01
N ASN A 116 -3.87 7.85 -0.37
CA ASN A 116 -4.02 8.17 1.05
C ASN A 116 -4.24 6.87 1.82
N TYR A 117 -3.37 6.51 2.75
CA TYR A 117 -3.50 5.23 3.44
C TYR A 117 -3.20 5.33 4.93
N THR A 118 -4.08 4.73 5.73
CA THR A 118 -3.95 4.66 7.18
C THR A 118 -3.56 3.25 7.59
N PHE A 119 -2.38 3.11 8.19
CA PHE A 119 -1.88 1.82 8.63
C PHE A 119 -2.43 1.49 10.02
N THR A 120 -3.22 0.43 10.13
CA THR A 120 -3.71 -0.10 11.41
C THR A 120 -2.75 -1.16 11.94
N TYR A 121 -2.33 -1.06 13.21
CA TYR A 121 -1.51 -2.07 13.88
C TYR A 121 -2.36 -3.27 14.29
N VAL A 122 -1.81 -4.48 14.17
CA VAL A 122 -2.48 -5.71 14.61
C VAL A 122 -2.29 -5.90 16.12
N VAL A 123 -1.08 -5.59 16.61
CA VAL A 123 -0.75 -5.62 18.04
C VAL A 123 -0.67 -4.18 18.56
N PRO A 124 -1.60 -3.73 19.43
CA PRO A 124 -1.66 -2.35 19.91
C PRO A 124 -0.61 -2.08 21.02
N LEU A 125 0.67 -2.30 20.73
CA LEU A 125 1.76 -2.12 21.69
C LEU A 125 2.14 -0.63 21.86
N ILE A 126 2.09 0.14 20.76
CA ILE A 126 2.51 1.55 20.69
C ILE A 126 1.35 2.48 20.28
N GLY A 127 0.32 1.93 19.63
CA GLY A 127 -0.86 2.64 19.16
C GLY A 127 -1.75 1.74 18.30
N THR A 128 -2.92 2.22 17.89
CA THR A 128 -3.87 1.45 17.07
C THR A 128 -3.72 1.72 15.58
N TYR A 129 -3.29 2.92 15.19
CA TYR A 129 -3.03 3.29 13.80
C TYR A 129 -1.95 4.36 13.67
N VAL A 130 -1.43 4.53 12.45
CA VAL A 130 -0.58 5.64 12.05
C VAL A 130 -1.04 6.14 10.68
N GLU A 131 -1.20 7.45 10.55
CA GLU A 131 -1.47 8.10 9.26
C GLU A 131 -0.15 8.29 8.52
N LEU A 132 -0.08 7.76 7.29
CA LEU A 132 1.07 7.93 6.44
C LEU A 132 0.86 9.16 5.56
N SER A 133 1.95 9.88 5.27
CA SER A 133 1.92 10.94 4.26
C SER A 133 1.42 10.38 2.93
N PRO A 134 0.64 11.13 2.14
CA PRO A 134 0.11 10.65 0.86
C PRO A 134 1.24 10.25 -0.11
N TYR A 135 1.08 9.11 -0.77
CA TYR A 135 2.02 8.62 -1.78
C TYR A 135 1.62 9.20 -3.13
N THR A 136 2.43 10.12 -3.65
CA THR A 136 2.12 10.82 -4.90
C THR A 136 3.11 10.43 -6.00
N THR A 137 2.60 10.11 -7.18
CA THR A 137 3.40 9.87 -8.39
C THR A 137 2.86 10.70 -9.52
N VAL A 138 3.76 11.46 -10.14
CA VAL A 138 3.46 12.43 -11.18
C VAL A 138 4.20 12.02 -12.44
N LEU A 139 3.49 11.82 -13.54
CA LEU A 139 4.06 11.43 -14.84
C LEU A 139 3.45 12.27 -15.97
N PRO A 140 4.24 12.69 -16.96
CA PRO A 140 3.71 13.33 -18.16
C PRO A 140 2.85 12.32 -18.95
N VAL A 141 1.75 12.80 -19.54
CA VAL A 141 0.91 11.98 -20.43
C VAL A 141 1.70 11.58 -21.68
N GLU A 142 1.60 10.32 -22.08
CA GLU A 142 2.28 9.77 -23.26
C GLU A 142 1.23 9.39 -24.31
N SER A 143 1.51 9.74 -25.57
CA SER A 143 0.70 9.30 -26.70
C SER A 143 0.78 7.78 -26.85
N SER A 144 -0.37 7.11 -26.73
CA SER A 144 -0.50 5.65 -26.87
C SER A 144 -0.37 5.14 -28.31
N GLY A 145 0.02 5.99 -29.27
CA GLY A 145 0.10 5.65 -30.69
C GLY A 145 -1.28 5.64 -31.35
N CYS A 146 -1.43 6.40 -32.42
CA CYS A 146 -2.66 6.43 -33.22
C CYS A 146 -2.56 5.44 -34.38
N GLU A 147 -2.63 4.14 -34.11
CA GLU A 147 -2.68 3.15 -35.19
C GLU A 147 -4.12 2.94 -35.69
N ASN A 148 -4.68 3.92 -36.39
CA ASN A 148 -5.76 3.68 -37.35
C ASN A 148 -5.79 4.79 -38.40
N PHE A 149 -4.93 4.65 -39.42
CA PHE A 149 -5.06 5.34 -40.71
C PHE A 149 -6.28 4.76 -41.45
N VAL A 150 -7.47 5.21 -41.10
CA VAL A 150 -8.69 4.87 -41.85
C VAL A 150 -9.07 6.11 -42.66
N ASN A 151 -8.90 6.02 -43.98
CA ASN A 151 -9.28 7.04 -44.97
C ASN A 151 -8.47 8.35 -44.98
N GLY A 152 -7.15 8.30 -44.75
CA GLY A 152 -6.25 9.43 -45.05
C GLY A 152 -6.45 10.69 -44.20
N ALA A 153 -7.23 10.60 -43.12
CA ALA A 153 -7.32 11.62 -42.09
C ALA A 153 -6.78 11.04 -40.79
N ASP A 154 -5.80 11.71 -40.19
CA ASP A 154 -5.32 11.36 -38.86
C ASP A 154 -6.45 11.67 -37.86
N PRO A 155 -7.01 10.68 -37.14
CA PRO A 155 -8.01 10.93 -36.10
C PRO A 155 -7.47 11.81 -34.96
N CYS A 156 -6.15 12.04 -34.93
CA CYS A 156 -5.46 12.94 -34.00
C CYS A 156 -5.26 14.37 -34.52
N ALA A 157 -5.64 14.68 -35.77
CA ALA A 157 -5.47 16.01 -36.36
C ALA A 157 -6.72 16.91 -36.24
N SER A 158 -7.82 16.42 -35.67
CA SER A 158 -9.04 17.22 -35.49
C SER A 158 -9.53 17.23 -34.03
N SER A 159 -8.83 17.99 -33.20
CA SER A 159 -9.38 18.62 -31.98
C SER A 159 -8.48 19.77 -31.52
#